data_AF-A0A9X0YE03-F1
#
_entry.id   AF-A0A9X0YE03-F1
#
_cell.length_a   1.000
_cell.length_b   1.000
_cell.length_c   1.000
_cell.angle_alpha   90.00
_cell.angle_beta   90.00
_cell.angle_gamma   90.00
#
_symmetry.space_group_name_H-M   'P 1'
#
loop_
_entity.id
_entity.type
_entity.pdbx_description
1 polymer ?
#
loop_
_entity_poly.entity_id
_entity_poly.type
_entity_poly.pdbx_seq_one_letter_code
_entity_poly.pdbx_strand_id
1 'polypeptide(L)'
;MQLGIIGLGRMGGNIARRLMLNGHTTVVYDRNEAFVKNLSEEGATGVADLKALVAGLQQPRAVWVMLPAGDPTENTINELSELLEHGDVIIDGGNTNYKDDVRRGKALAEKGLHYVDVGTSGGVWGLERGYCMMIGGDTETVQRLDPIFKSLAPGLGSIPRTRDRSASADPRAEQGYIHAGPAGAGHFVKMIHNGIEYGMMQAFAEGFDILKTKNSENLPEDQRFDLNVGDIAEVWRRGSVVSSWLLDLTADALATDPKLDGYSGSVADSGEGRWTIEAAMEQAVPVPVLSTSLFARFRSRQQSTYGDKMLSAMRFGFGGHVETSKK
;
A
#
# COMPACT_ATOMS: atom_id res chain seq x y z
N MET A 1 5.14 -19.31 -17.01
CA MET A 1 3.74 -18.96 -17.41
C MET A 1 3.77 -17.63 -18.14
N GLN A 2 2.69 -17.25 -18.83
CA GLN A 2 2.52 -15.91 -19.40
C GLN A 2 1.59 -15.05 -18.54
N LEU A 3 1.73 -13.72 -18.61
CA LEU A 3 0.82 -12.77 -17.96
C LEU A 3 0.66 -11.51 -18.82
N GLY A 4 -0.58 -11.07 -19.05
CA GLY A 4 -0.86 -9.73 -19.56
C GLY A 4 -0.72 -8.70 -18.46
N ILE A 5 -0.09 -7.55 -18.69
CA ILE A 5 0.04 -6.50 -17.67
C ILE A 5 -0.35 -5.16 -18.26
N ILE A 6 -1.30 -4.49 -17.61
CA ILE A 6 -1.81 -3.16 -17.97
C ILE A 6 -1.43 -2.17 -16.88
N GLY A 7 -0.86 -1.03 -17.27
CA GLY A 7 -0.38 -0.01 -16.34
C GLY A 7 1.06 -0.29 -15.95
N LEU A 8 1.99 0.37 -16.65
CA LEU A 8 3.43 0.15 -16.63
C LEU A 8 4.18 1.28 -15.94
N GLY A 9 3.49 2.02 -15.06
CA GLY A 9 4.13 2.90 -14.09
C GLY A 9 5.08 2.13 -13.16
N ARG A 10 5.61 2.80 -12.13
CA ARG A 10 6.66 2.23 -11.26
C ARG A 10 6.35 0.81 -10.75
N MET A 11 5.13 0.57 -10.26
CA MET A 11 4.75 -0.73 -9.72
C MET A 11 4.56 -1.79 -10.81
N GLY A 12 3.67 -1.55 -11.79
CA GLY A 12 3.38 -2.56 -12.82
C GLY A 12 4.58 -2.87 -13.71
N GLY A 13 5.43 -1.88 -13.98
CA GLY A 13 6.70 -2.09 -14.67
C GLY A 13 7.65 -3.01 -13.90
N ASN A 14 7.75 -2.84 -12.58
CA ASN A 14 8.59 -3.70 -11.75
C ASN A 14 8.01 -5.10 -11.55
N ILE A 15 6.69 -5.24 -11.50
CA ILE A 15 6.01 -6.55 -11.53
C ILE A 15 6.37 -7.30 -12.81
N ALA A 16 6.28 -6.64 -13.98
CA ALA A 16 6.64 -7.22 -15.27
C ALA A 16 8.12 -7.67 -15.28
N ARG A 17 9.04 -6.79 -14.87
CA ARG A 17 10.47 -7.11 -14.76
C ARG A 17 10.73 -8.31 -13.87
N ARG A 18 10.15 -8.33 -12.66
CA ARG A 18 10.35 -9.43 -11.72
C ARG A 18 9.84 -10.75 -12.28
N LEU A 19 8.71 -10.75 -12.98
CA LEU A 19 8.20 -11.95 -13.64
C LEU A 19 9.13 -12.45 -14.75
N MET A 20 9.63 -11.55 -15.60
CA MET A 20 10.60 -11.90 -16.65
C MET A 20 11.90 -12.47 -16.08
N LEU A 21 12.44 -11.87 -15.02
CA LEU A 21 13.62 -12.39 -14.31
C LEU A 21 13.43 -13.80 -13.74
N ASN A 22 12.17 -14.19 -13.48
CA ASN A 22 11.81 -15.53 -12.99
C ASN A 22 11.28 -16.46 -14.10
N GLY A 23 11.58 -16.16 -15.37
CA GLY A 23 11.29 -17.04 -16.50
C GLY A 23 9.83 -17.03 -16.96
N HIS A 24 9.05 -16.03 -16.57
CA HIS A 24 7.70 -15.81 -17.10
C HIS A 24 7.74 -14.89 -18.34
N THR A 25 6.80 -15.08 -19.25
CA THR A 25 6.63 -14.18 -20.40
C THR A 25 5.57 -13.13 -20.06
N THR A 26 5.78 -11.88 -20.46
CA THR A 26 4.83 -10.80 -20.20
C THR A 26 4.41 -10.11 -21.49
N VAL A 27 3.09 -9.96 -21.69
CA VAL A 27 2.52 -9.11 -22.74
C VAL A 27 2.07 -7.81 -22.09
N VAL A 28 2.58 -6.67 -22.51
CA VAL A 28 2.48 -5.42 -21.73
C VAL A 28 1.79 -4.30 -22.52
N TYR A 29 0.96 -3.53 -21.83
CA TYR A 29 0.27 -2.37 -22.38
C TYR A 29 0.22 -1.21 -21.38
N ASP A 30 0.42 0.01 -21.89
CA ASP A 30 0.15 1.27 -21.21
C ASP A 30 -0.31 2.31 -22.22
N ARG A 31 -1.09 3.31 -21.77
CA ARG A 31 -1.44 4.48 -22.60
C ARG A 31 -0.20 5.31 -22.95
N ASN A 32 0.83 5.25 -22.12
CA ASN A 32 2.12 5.86 -22.37
C ASN A 32 3.03 4.88 -23.12
N GLU A 33 3.17 5.09 -24.42
CA GLU A 33 3.99 4.29 -25.32
C GLU A 33 5.45 4.19 -24.88
N ALA A 34 5.99 5.20 -24.17
CA ALA A 34 7.36 5.15 -23.69
C ALA A 34 7.56 4.03 -22.64
N PHE A 35 6.56 3.76 -21.79
CA PHE A 35 6.65 2.65 -20.84
C PHE A 35 6.60 1.29 -21.53
N VAL A 36 5.76 1.15 -22.56
CA VAL A 36 5.68 -0.06 -23.37
C VAL A 36 7.00 -0.32 -24.09
N LYS A 37 7.56 0.72 -24.72
CA LYS A 37 8.85 0.65 -25.44
C LYS A 37 9.98 0.22 -24.50
N ASN A 38 10.13 0.89 -23.35
CA ASN A 38 11.19 0.58 -22.40
C ASN A 38 11.14 -0.88 -21.92
N LEU A 39 9.96 -1.39 -21.57
CA LEU A 39 9.83 -2.79 -21.16
C LEU A 39 10.03 -3.78 -22.31
N SER A 40 9.69 -3.39 -23.54
CA SER A 40 9.93 -4.24 -24.71
C SER A 40 11.41 -4.40 -25.00
N GLU A 41 12.21 -3.33 -24.82
CA GLU A 41 13.67 -3.38 -24.90
C GLU A 41 14.28 -4.29 -23.82
N GLU A 42 13.57 -4.50 -22.71
CA GLU A 42 13.95 -5.40 -21.62
C GLU A 42 13.44 -6.85 -21.79
N GLY A 43 12.69 -7.14 -22.87
CA GLY A 43 12.25 -8.50 -23.22
C GLY A 43 10.74 -8.77 -23.09
N ALA A 44 9.93 -7.77 -22.71
CA ALA A 44 8.48 -7.91 -22.72
C ALA A 44 7.93 -7.86 -24.16
N THR A 45 6.76 -8.45 -24.40
CA THR A 45 6.03 -8.25 -25.66
C THR A 45 5.10 -7.05 -25.52
N GLY A 46 5.54 -5.88 -25.96
CA GLY A 46 4.70 -4.67 -25.98
C GLY A 46 3.63 -4.70 -27.06
N VAL A 47 2.43 -4.23 -26.74
CA VAL A 47 1.28 -4.15 -27.66
C VAL A 47 0.64 -2.76 -27.66
N ALA A 48 -0.15 -2.46 -28.70
CA ALA A 48 -0.71 -1.12 -28.93
C ALA A 48 -2.04 -0.85 -28.21
N ASP A 49 -2.81 -1.90 -27.87
CA ASP A 49 -4.13 -1.77 -27.23
C ASP A 49 -4.52 -3.06 -26.47
N LEU A 50 -5.66 -3.02 -25.76
CA LEU A 50 -6.16 -4.15 -24.97
C LEU A 50 -6.53 -5.36 -25.83
N LYS A 51 -7.02 -5.15 -27.06
CA LYS A 51 -7.38 -6.24 -27.97
C LYS A 51 -6.13 -7.00 -28.40
N ALA A 52 -5.06 -6.29 -28.75
CA ALA A 52 -3.76 -6.85 -29.06
C ALA A 52 -3.13 -7.54 -27.84
N LEU A 53 -3.31 -7.00 -26.63
CA LEU A 53 -2.87 -7.64 -25.39
C LEU A 53 -3.54 -9.01 -25.20
N VAL A 54 -4.87 -9.09 -25.31
CA VAL A 54 -5.62 -10.34 -25.17
C VAL A 54 -5.26 -11.34 -26.27
N ALA A 55 -5.11 -10.89 -27.52
CA ALA A 55 -4.71 -11.73 -28.64
C ALA A 55 -3.28 -12.29 -28.51
N GLY A 56 -2.39 -11.57 -27.81
CA GLY A 56 -1.02 -12.00 -27.52
C GLY A 56 -0.90 -13.07 -26.44
N LEU A 57 -1.99 -13.43 -25.75
CA LEU A 57 -2.00 -14.39 -24.65
C LEU A 57 -2.68 -15.71 -25.06
N GLN A 58 -2.06 -16.83 -24.69
CA GLN A 58 -2.68 -18.17 -24.82
C GLN A 58 -3.69 -18.42 -23.69
N GLN A 59 -4.76 -19.16 -24.01
CA GLN A 59 -5.78 -19.55 -23.04
C GLN A 59 -5.31 -20.67 -22.08
N PRO A 60 -5.86 -20.75 -20.86
CA PRO A 60 -6.70 -19.74 -20.21
C PRO A 60 -5.86 -18.53 -19.79
N ARG A 61 -6.27 -17.34 -20.21
CA ARG A 61 -5.52 -16.08 -20.08
C ARG A 61 -5.57 -15.56 -18.66
N ALA A 62 -4.59 -14.73 -18.31
CA ALA A 62 -4.59 -13.95 -17.07
C ALA A 62 -4.05 -12.56 -17.39
N VAL A 63 -4.80 -11.52 -16.98
CA VAL A 63 -4.46 -10.11 -17.22
C VAL A 63 -4.41 -9.37 -15.89
N TRP A 64 -3.27 -8.80 -15.57
CA TRP A 64 -3.02 -7.99 -14.37
C TRP A 64 -3.21 -6.51 -14.67
N VAL A 65 -4.15 -5.88 -13.97
CA VAL A 65 -4.45 -4.45 -14.03
C VAL A 65 -3.76 -3.75 -12.86
N MET A 66 -2.85 -2.84 -13.17
CA MET A 66 -2.07 -2.05 -12.21
C MET A 66 -2.30 -0.55 -12.44
N LEU A 67 -3.55 -0.12 -12.28
CA LEU A 67 -4.01 1.23 -12.55
C LEU A 67 -4.49 1.94 -11.25
N PRO A 68 -4.66 3.27 -11.27
CA PRO A 68 -5.29 3.98 -10.17
C PRO A 68 -6.72 3.47 -9.93
N ALA A 69 -7.13 3.41 -8.66
CA ALA A 69 -8.49 3.05 -8.27
C ALA A 69 -9.54 4.04 -8.84
N GLY A 70 -10.79 3.57 -8.92
CA GLY A 70 -11.89 4.31 -9.53
C GLY A 70 -11.98 4.09 -11.04
N ASP A 71 -12.40 5.13 -11.77
CA ASP A 71 -12.73 5.08 -13.20
C ASP A 71 -11.65 4.44 -14.10
N PRO A 72 -10.33 4.68 -13.90
CA PRO A 72 -9.32 4.04 -14.75
C PRO A 72 -9.38 2.51 -14.69
N THR A 73 -9.45 1.96 -13.47
CA THR A 73 -9.53 0.52 -13.25
C THR A 73 -10.90 -0.02 -13.67
N GLU A 74 -12.00 0.66 -13.32
CA GLU A 74 -13.35 0.23 -13.67
C GLU A 74 -13.55 0.10 -15.19
N ASN A 75 -13.15 1.13 -15.95
CA ASN A 75 -13.30 1.15 -17.40
C ASN A 75 -12.45 0.06 -18.07
N THR A 76 -11.21 -0.14 -17.61
CA THR A 76 -10.33 -1.20 -18.15
C THR A 76 -10.88 -2.60 -17.87
N ILE A 77 -11.38 -2.87 -16.66
CA ILE A 77 -11.99 -4.17 -16.33
C ILE A 77 -13.22 -4.42 -17.19
N ASN A 78 -14.07 -3.40 -17.39
CA ASN A 78 -15.25 -3.51 -18.25
C ASN A 78 -14.87 -3.83 -19.70
N GLU A 79 -13.87 -3.14 -20.26
CA GLU A 79 -13.39 -3.42 -21.62
C GLU A 79 -12.80 -4.83 -21.75
N LEU A 80 -11.96 -5.25 -20.78
CA LEU A 80 -11.44 -6.62 -20.74
C LEU A 80 -12.54 -7.67 -20.66
N SER A 81 -13.63 -7.39 -19.94
CA SER A 81 -14.76 -8.31 -19.80
C SER A 81 -15.54 -8.55 -21.09
N GLU A 82 -15.36 -7.71 -22.11
CA GLU A 82 -15.92 -7.89 -23.46
C GLU A 82 -14.93 -8.57 -24.43
N LEU A 83 -13.64 -8.59 -24.07
CA LEU A 83 -12.56 -9.13 -24.92
C LEU A 83 -12.11 -10.54 -24.50
N LEU A 84 -12.22 -10.86 -23.21
CA LEU A 84 -11.82 -12.14 -22.63
C LEU A 84 -12.90 -13.21 -22.83
N GLU A 85 -12.48 -14.47 -22.72
CA GLU A 85 -13.34 -15.65 -22.93
C GLU A 85 -13.51 -16.45 -21.63
N HIS A 86 -14.50 -17.35 -21.61
CA HIS A 86 -14.81 -18.17 -20.45
C HIS A 86 -13.57 -18.88 -19.87
N GLY A 87 -13.34 -18.73 -18.56
CA GLY A 87 -12.18 -19.29 -17.85
C GLY A 87 -10.95 -18.39 -17.80
N ASP A 88 -10.95 -17.26 -18.50
CA ASP A 88 -9.90 -16.24 -18.38
C ASP A 88 -10.01 -15.48 -17.03
N VAL A 89 -8.89 -14.90 -16.59
CA VAL A 89 -8.80 -14.17 -15.31
C VAL A 89 -8.44 -12.71 -15.51
N ILE A 90 -9.13 -11.85 -14.76
CA ILE A 90 -8.71 -10.47 -14.50
C ILE A 90 -8.17 -10.39 -13.07
N ILE A 91 -6.94 -9.93 -12.93
CA ILE A 91 -6.28 -9.67 -11.65
C ILE A 91 -6.23 -8.15 -11.44
N ASP A 92 -6.85 -7.62 -10.39
CA ASP A 92 -6.64 -6.23 -9.95
C ASP A 92 -5.56 -6.22 -8.87
N GLY A 93 -4.38 -5.67 -9.19
CA GLY A 93 -3.28 -5.52 -8.23
C GLY A 93 -3.12 -4.09 -7.70
N GLY A 94 -4.07 -3.21 -8.01
CA GLY A 94 -4.07 -1.82 -7.59
C GLY A 94 -4.33 -1.64 -6.09
N ASN A 95 -4.67 -0.40 -5.73
CA ASN A 95 -5.13 -0.06 -4.38
C ASN A 95 -6.65 0.18 -4.43
N THR A 96 -7.40 -0.88 -4.73
CA THR A 96 -8.86 -0.84 -4.89
C THR A 96 -9.57 -1.04 -3.55
N ASN A 97 -10.78 -0.45 -3.41
CA ASN A 97 -11.64 -0.71 -2.27
C ASN A 97 -12.27 -2.11 -2.42
N TYR A 98 -12.13 -2.96 -1.40
CA TYR A 98 -12.60 -4.34 -1.41
C TYR A 98 -14.08 -4.54 -1.81
N LYS A 99 -14.93 -3.53 -1.58
CA LYS A 99 -16.35 -3.59 -1.97
C LYS A 99 -16.54 -3.56 -3.48
N ASP A 100 -15.67 -2.86 -4.21
CA ASP A 100 -15.64 -2.89 -5.67
C ASP A 100 -15.19 -4.26 -6.17
N ASP A 101 -14.20 -4.88 -5.52
CA ASP A 101 -13.73 -6.22 -5.85
C ASP A 101 -14.85 -7.26 -5.71
N VAL A 102 -15.61 -7.20 -4.61
CA VAL A 102 -16.77 -8.09 -4.38
C VAL A 102 -17.82 -7.90 -5.47
N ARG A 103 -18.11 -6.66 -5.87
CA ARG A 103 -19.07 -6.35 -6.94
C ARG A 103 -18.57 -6.86 -8.30
N ARG A 104 -17.33 -6.58 -8.65
CA ARG A 104 -16.68 -6.99 -9.91
C ARG A 104 -16.59 -8.50 -10.01
N GLY A 105 -16.18 -9.18 -8.95
CA GLY A 105 -16.12 -10.64 -8.90
C GLY A 105 -17.46 -11.29 -9.21
N LYS A 106 -18.57 -10.75 -8.71
CA LYS A 106 -19.93 -11.22 -9.05
C LYS A 106 -20.29 -10.97 -10.52
N ALA A 107 -20.09 -9.74 -11.00
CA ALA A 107 -20.43 -9.37 -12.37
C ALA A 107 -19.61 -10.14 -13.42
N LEU A 108 -18.33 -10.41 -13.16
CA LEU A 108 -17.46 -11.19 -14.04
C LEU A 108 -17.80 -12.68 -14.02
N ALA A 109 -18.21 -13.22 -12.87
CA ALA A 109 -18.65 -14.60 -12.76
C ALA A 109 -19.90 -14.88 -13.62
N GLU A 110 -20.83 -13.93 -13.76
CA GLU A 110 -21.99 -14.03 -14.66
C GLU A 110 -21.58 -14.18 -16.14
N LYS A 111 -20.37 -13.73 -16.50
CA LYS A 111 -19.78 -13.87 -17.84
C LYS A 111 -18.86 -15.10 -17.97
N GLY A 112 -18.75 -15.92 -16.92
CA GLY A 112 -17.82 -17.05 -16.89
C GLY A 112 -16.33 -16.63 -16.78
N LEU A 113 -16.06 -15.42 -16.31
CA LEU A 113 -14.72 -14.90 -16.08
C LEU A 113 -14.36 -14.99 -14.60
N HIS A 114 -13.08 -15.20 -14.31
CA HIS A 114 -12.57 -15.20 -12.95
C HIS A 114 -11.99 -13.84 -12.57
N TYR A 115 -12.12 -13.50 -11.29
CA TYR A 115 -11.60 -12.25 -10.74
C TYR A 115 -10.74 -12.53 -9.52
N VAL A 116 -9.59 -11.86 -9.46
CA VAL A 116 -8.65 -11.95 -8.35
C VAL A 116 -8.21 -10.55 -7.95
N ASP A 117 -8.37 -10.20 -6.68
CA ASP A 117 -7.80 -8.98 -6.09
C ASP A 117 -6.48 -9.29 -5.38
N VAL A 118 -5.45 -8.49 -5.62
CA VAL A 118 -4.11 -8.71 -5.06
C VAL A 118 -3.59 -7.45 -4.40
N GLY A 119 -3.81 -7.38 -3.09
CA GLY A 119 -3.16 -6.39 -2.25
C GLY A 119 -1.64 -6.60 -2.26
N THR A 120 -0.90 -5.67 -2.86
CA THR A 120 0.56 -5.76 -3.01
C THR A 120 1.28 -4.74 -2.13
N SER A 121 2.22 -5.17 -1.29
CA SER A 121 3.04 -4.33 -0.40
C SER A 121 4.54 -4.54 -0.61
N GLY A 122 5.36 -3.54 -0.26
CA GLY A 122 6.82 -3.50 -0.46
C GLY A 122 7.31 -2.36 -1.35
N GLY A 123 6.41 -1.76 -2.15
CA GLY A 123 6.73 -0.59 -2.98
C GLY A 123 7.82 -0.86 -4.02
N VAL A 124 8.66 0.14 -4.28
CA VAL A 124 9.72 0.06 -5.29
C VAL A 124 10.76 -1.02 -5.01
N TRP A 125 10.97 -1.36 -3.73
CA TRP A 125 11.92 -2.39 -3.29
C TRP A 125 11.52 -3.81 -3.65
N GLY A 126 10.25 -4.03 -4.01
CA GLY A 126 9.76 -5.37 -4.31
C GLY A 126 10.33 -5.97 -5.59
N LEU A 127 10.91 -5.17 -6.50
CA LEU A 127 11.64 -5.71 -7.66
C LEU A 127 12.79 -6.61 -7.20
N GLU A 128 13.57 -6.15 -6.23
CA GLU A 128 14.72 -6.86 -5.68
C GLU A 128 14.29 -7.84 -4.57
N ARG A 129 13.51 -7.34 -3.60
CA ARG A 129 13.19 -8.06 -2.36
C ARG A 129 11.95 -8.96 -2.43
N GLY A 130 11.15 -8.82 -3.48
CA GLY A 130 9.82 -9.43 -3.58
C GLY A 130 8.72 -8.64 -2.87
N TYR A 131 7.48 -8.95 -3.23
CA TYR A 131 6.28 -8.26 -2.76
C TYR A 131 5.50 -9.09 -1.76
N CYS A 132 5.12 -8.49 -0.63
CA CYS A 132 4.11 -9.10 0.23
C CYS A 132 2.76 -9.05 -0.49
N MET A 133 2.10 -10.20 -0.67
CA MET A 133 0.85 -10.29 -1.44
C MET A 133 -0.29 -10.94 -0.68
N MET A 134 -1.42 -10.26 -0.70
CA MET A 134 -2.67 -10.67 -0.05
C MET A 134 -3.70 -10.87 -1.16
N ILE A 135 -4.10 -12.12 -1.39
CA ILE A 135 -4.82 -12.52 -2.61
C ILE A 135 -6.26 -12.91 -2.24
N GLY A 136 -7.25 -12.27 -2.86
CA GLY A 136 -8.65 -12.64 -2.83
C GLY A 136 -9.08 -13.25 -4.16
N GLY A 137 -9.89 -14.31 -4.12
CA GLY A 137 -10.37 -15.00 -5.33
C GLY A 137 -10.82 -16.43 -5.04
N ASP A 138 -11.38 -17.10 -6.04
CA ASP A 138 -11.71 -18.53 -5.90
C ASP A 138 -10.44 -19.39 -5.82
N THR A 139 -10.51 -20.49 -5.06
CA THR A 139 -9.35 -21.33 -4.74
C THR A 139 -8.67 -21.91 -5.97
N GLU A 140 -9.44 -22.36 -6.97
CA GLU A 140 -8.90 -23.01 -8.15
C GLU A 140 -8.12 -22.01 -9.02
N THR A 141 -8.68 -20.81 -9.22
CA THR A 141 -8.00 -19.73 -9.94
C THR A 141 -6.72 -19.29 -9.23
N VAL A 142 -6.79 -19.09 -7.91
CA VAL A 142 -5.60 -18.70 -7.13
C VAL A 142 -4.53 -19.79 -7.17
N GLN A 143 -4.91 -21.07 -7.13
CA GLN A 143 -3.97 -22.19 -7.25
C GLN A 143 -3.34 -22.26 -8.64
N ARG A 144 -4.11 -22.01 -9.71
CA ARG A 144 -3.57 -21.93 -11.08
C ARG A 144 -2.54 -20.81 -11.24
N LEU A 145 -2.77 -19.68 -10.56
CA LEU A 145 -1.88 -18.51 -10.58
C LEU A 145 -0.74 -18.57 -9.55
N ASP A 146 -0.66 -19.62 -8.72
CA ASP A 146 0.39 -19.75 -7.70
C ASP A 146 1.82 -19.55 -8.22
N PRO A 147 2.22 -20.04 -9.42
CA PRO A 147 3.57 -19.77 -9.92
C PRO A 147 3.86 -18.29 -10.19
N ILE A 148 2.84 -17.48 -10.54
CA ILE A 148 2.99 -16.02 -10.69
C ILE A 148 3.23 -15.39 -9.31
N PHE A 149 2.43 -15.77 -8.32
CA PHE A 149 2.55 -15.23 -6.97
C PHE A 149 3.86 -15.64 -6.31
N LYS A 150 4.27 -16.90 -6.45
CA LYS A 150 5.53 -17.39 -5.91
C LYS A 150 6.74 -16.61 -6.44
N SER A 151 6.77 -16.29 -7.73
CA SER A 151 7.85 -15.51 -8.36
C SER A 151 7.86 -14.04 -7.93
N LEU A 152 6.69 -13.46 -7.67
CA LEU A 152 6.58 -12.08 -7.19
C LEU A 152 6.90 -11.95 -5.69
N ALA A 153 6.64 -12.98 -4.89
CA ALA A 153 6.86 -12.95 -3.46
C ALA A 153 8.37 -12.94 -3.07
N PRO A 154 8.71 -12.59 -1.82
CA PRO A 154 10.08 -12.63 -1.31
C PRO A 154 10.69 -14.04 -1.21
N GLY A 155 9.83 -15.07 -1.09
CA GLY A 155 10.26 -16.39 -0.63
C GLY A 155 10.55 -16.39 0.88
N LEU A 156 11.30 -17.37 1.36
CA LEU A 156 11.65 -17.48 2.80
C LEU A 156 12.44 -16.27 3.34
N GLY A 157 13.13 -15.53 2.46
CA GLY A 157 13.95 -14.39 2.85
C GLY A 157 15.02 -14.74 3.89
N SER A 158 15.35 -13.77 4.75
CA SER A 158 16.32 -13.90 5.84
C SER A 158 15.68 -13.89 7.24
N ILE A 159 14.33 -13.82 7.31
CA ILE A 159 13.61 -13.74 8.57
C ILE A 159 13.54 -15.15 9.18
N PRO A 160 13.89 -15.33 10.47
CA PRO A 160 13.75 -16.62 11.14
C PRO A 160 12.30 -17.09 11.11
N ARG A 161 12.10 -18.40 10.89
CA ARG A 161 10.77 -19.00 10.94
C ARG A 161 10.12 -18.75 12.30
N THR A 162 8.84 -18.42 12.30
CA THR A 162 8.06 -18.20 13.53
C THR A 162 8.05 -19.48 14.36
N ARG A 163 8.43 -19.36 15.64
CA ARG A 163 8.42 -20.49 16.58
C ARG A 163 7.00 -21.03 16.74
N ASP A 164 6.89 -22.36 16.82
CA ASP A 164 5.64 -23.08 17.10
C ASP A 164 4.50 -22.80 16.09
N ARG A 165 4.85 -22.38 14.86
CA ARG A 165 3.87 -22.22 13.77
C ARG A 165 3.22 -23.57 13.47
N SER A 166 1.88 -23.61 13.49
CA SER A 166 1.12 -24.84 13.24
C SER A 166 1.53 -25.53 11.95
N ALA A 167 1.69 -26.85 12.00
CA ALA A 167 1.93 -27.69 10.81
C ALA A 167 0.76 -27.66 9.81
N SER A 168 -0.43 -27.27 10.24
CA SER A 168 -1.61 -27.12 9.38
C SER A 168 -1.73 -25.73 8.74
N ALA A 169 -0.82 -24.80 9.04
CA ALA A 169 -0.88 -23.46 8.50
C ALA A 169 -0.45 -23.43 7.03
N ASP A 170 -1.01 -22.51 6.24
CA ASP A 170 -0.66 -22.34 4.84
C ASP A 170 0.86 -22.09 4.67
N PRO A 171 1.62 -22.95 3.96
CA PRO A 171 3.06 -22.77 3.80
C PRO A 171 3.43 -21.53 2.99
N ARG A 172 2.51 -20.99 2.17
CA ARG A 172 2.75 -19.80 1.34
C ARG A 172 2.99 -18.55 2.18
N ALA A 173 2.40 -18.46 3.37
CA ALA A 173 2.58 -17.30 4.24
C ALA A 173 4.06 -17.08 4.64
N GLU A 174 4.84 -18.16 4.81
CA GLU A 174 6.29 -18.06 5.06
C GLU A 174 7.09 -17.67 3.81
N GLN A 175 6.47 -17.70 2.63
CA GLN A 175 7.04 -17.21 1.38
C GLN A 175 6.67 -15.74 1.10
N GLY A 176 5.86 -15.12 1.97
CA GLY A 176 5.42 -13.73 1.84
C GLY A 176 4.16 -13.52 1.01
N TYR A 177 3.32 -14.54 0.80
CA TYR A 177 2.01 -14.36 0.18
C TYR A 177 0.95 -15.29 0.76
N ILE A 178 -0.32 -14.88 0.71
CA ILE A 178 -1.46 -15.66 1.23
C ILE A 178 -2.65 -15.62 0.28
N HIS A 179 -3.42 -16.71 0.23
CA HIS A 179 -4.81 -16.67 -0.21
C HIS A 179 -5.66 -16.26 0.98
N ALA A 180 -6.05 -14.98 1.03
CA ALA A 180 -6.75 -14.36 2.14
C ALA A 180 -8.24 -14.77 2.22
N GLY A 181 -8.83 -15.22 1.11
CA GLY A 181 -10.23 -15.63 1.04
C GLY A 181 -10.84 -15.39 -0.35
N PRO A 182 -12.17 -15.26 -0.45
CA PRO A 182 -12.84 -14.98 -1.72
C PRO A 182 -12.52 -13.56 -2.24
N ALA A 183 -13.08 -13.21 -3.40
CA ALA A 183 -12.92 -11.87 -3.99
C ALA A 183 -13.23 -10.74 -2.96
N GLY A 184 -12.34 -9.77 -2.89
CA GLY A 184 -12.26 -8.67 -1.93
C GLY A 184 -11.41 -8.96 -0.70
N ALA A 185 -11.12 -10.21 -0.36
CA ALA A 185 -10.37 -10.52 0.85
C ALA A 185 -8.91 -10.03 0.79
N GLY A 186 -8.28 -10.07 -0.38
CA GLY A 186 -6.89 -9.63 -0.56
C GLY A 186 -6.74 -8.13 -0.35
N HIS A 187 -7.55 -7.34 -1.05
CA HIS A 187 -7.57 -5.89 -0.88
C HIS A 187 -8.07 -5.46 0.51
N PHE A 188 -8.98 -6.20 1.15
CA PHE A 188 -9.36 -5.92 2.54
C PHE A 188 -8.16 -6.07 3.50
N VAL A 189 -7.39 -7.17 3.40
CA VAL A 189 -6.21 -7.38 4.26
C VAL A 189 -5.15 -6.31 4.00
N LYS A 190 -4.91 -5.95 2.73
CA LYS A 190 -3.98 -4.87 2.35
C LYS A 190 -4.43 -3.49 2.84
N MET A 191 -5.74 -3.22 2.82
CA MET A 191 -6.30 -1.99 3.38
C MET A 191 -5.98 -1.89 4.88
N ILE A 192 -6.20 -2.96 5.64
CA ILE A 192 -5.87 -3.01 7.08
C ILE A 192 -4.36 -2.88 7.30
N HIS A 193 -3.52 -3.52 6.47
CA HIS A 193 -2.06 -3.32 6.50
C HIS A 193 -1.69 -1.83 6.40
N ASN A 194 -2.26 -1.09 5.45
CA ASN A 194 -2.01 0.35 5.32
C ASN A 194 -2.55 1.17 6.50
N GLY A 195 -3.69 0.78 7.07
CA GLY A 195 -4.19 1.38 8.30
C GLY A 195 -3.21 1.23 9.48
N ILE A 196 -2.66 0.03 9.68
CA ILE A 196 -1.64 -0.25 10.69
C ILE A 196 -0.36 0.58 10.42
N GLU A 197 0.08 0.64 9.16
CA GLU A 197 1.22 1.45 8.73
C GLU A 197 1.06 2.92 9.18
N TYR A 198 -0.14 3.50 9.01
CA TYR A 198 -0.40 4.88 9.44
C TYR A 198 -0.23 5.07 10.95
N GLY A 199 -0.74 4.13 11.75
CA GLY A 199 -0.58 4.17 13.21
C GLY A 199 0.88 4.06 13.65
N MET A 200 1.64 3.15 13.03
CA MET A 200 3.06 2.97 13.33
C MET A 200 3.89 4.21 12.97
N MET A 201 3.68 4.77 11.77
CA MET A 201 4.35 5.99 11.34
C MET A 201 4.03 7.16 12.28
N GLN A 202 2.77 7.32 12.67
CA GLN A 202 2.35 8.40 13.55
C GLN A 202 3.00 8.27 14.94
N ALA A 203 3.10 7.06 15.50
CA ALA A 203 3.76 6.83 16.78
C ALA A 203 5.24 7.23 16.75
N PHE A 204 5.96 6.91 15.66
CA PHE A 204 7.33 7.39 15.48
C PHE A 204 7.37 8.92 15.34
N ALA A 205 6.52 9.50 14.48
CA ALA A 205 6.52 10.95 14.25
C ALA A 205 6.31 11.75 15.55
N GLU A 206 5.31 11.38 16.37
CA GLU A 206 5.05 12.04 17.66
C GLU A 206 6.21 11.85 18.65
N GLY A 207 6.77 10.64 18.72
CA GLY A 207 7.92 10.37 19.59
C GLY A 207 9.15 11.20 19.20
N PHE A 208 9.45 11.30 17.90
CA PHE A 208 10.57 12.10 17.40
C PHE A 208 10.35 13.60 17.56
N ASP A 209 9.11 14.09 17.47
CA ASP A 209 8.78 15.48 17.75
C ASP A 209 9.02 15.82 19.23
N ILE A 210 8.63 14.92 20.15
CA ILE A 210 8.93 15.06 21.59
C ILE A 210 10.45 15.08 21.83
N LEU A 211 11.21 14.19 21.20
CA LEU A 211 12.67 14.18 21.31
C LEU A 211 13.29 15.48 20.79
N LYS A 212 12.82 15.96 19.64
CA LYS A 212 13.35 17.17 19.00
C LYS A 212 13.04 18.42 19.80
N THR A 213 11.86 18.47 20.43
CA THR A 213 11.39 19.61 21.23
C THR A 213 11.89 19.60 22.67
N LYS A 214 12.71 18.62 23.07
CA LYS A 214 13.22 18.49 24.44
C LYS A 214 14.08 19.68 24.90
N ASN A 215 14.61 20.49 23.99
CA ASN A 215 15.29 21.75 24.29
C ASN A 215 14.34 22.98 24.40
N SER A 216 13.04 22.77 24.62
CA SER A 216 12.03 23.84 24.67
C SER A 216 12.23 24.81 25.84
N GLU A 217 11.96 26.11 25.58
CA GLU A 217 11.92 27.15 26.62
C GLU A 217 10.81 26.95 27.66
N ASN A 218 9.82 26.10 27.36
CA ASN A 218 8.76 25.73 28.30
C ASN A 218 9.25 24.82 29.44
N LEU A 219 10.48 24.31 29.36
CA LEU A 219 11.07 23.42 30.37
C LEU A 219 12.08 24.16 31.25
N PRO A 220 12.28 23.72 32.50
CA PRO A 220 13.41 24.16 33.34
C PRO A 220 14.73 23.97 32.61
N GLU A 221 15.66 24.92 32.75
CA GLU A 221 16.94 24.94 32.02
C GLU A 221 17.75 23.65 32.19
N ASP A 222 17.78 23.11 33.41
CA ASP A 222 18.47 21.86 33.77
C ASP A 222 17.80 20.58 33.24
N GLN A 223 16.65 20.71 32.58
CA GLN A 223 15.89 19.60 31.97
C GLN A 223 15.81 19.71 30.43
N ARG A 224 16.55 20.66 29.84
CA ARG A 224 16.63 20.88 28.39
C ARG A 224 17.79 20.08 27.81
N PHE A 225 17.52 19.29 26.77
CA PHE A 225 18.52 18.48 26.10
C PHE A 225 18.49 18.73 24.59
N ASP A 226 19.65 19.02 24.01
CA ASP A 226 19.84 18.97 22.56
C ASP A 226 20.20 17.54 22.16
N LEU A 227 19.20 16.80 21.68
CA LEU A 227 19.31 15.38 21.40
C LEU A 227 19.66 15.14 19.93
N ASN A 228 20.65 14.27 19.68
CA ASN A 228 20.92 13.78 18.34
C ASN A 228 19.88 12.72 17.93
N VAL A 229 18.78 13.18 17.33
CA VAL A 229 17.69 12.30 16.88
C VAL A 229 18.11 11.30 15.80
N GLY A 230 19.13 11.62 14.99
CA GLY A 230 19.68 10.68 14.00
C GLY A 230 20.37 9.49 14.67
N ASP A 231 21.25 9.75 15.65
CA ASP A 231 21.90 8.69 16.43
C ASP A 231 20.89 7.88 17.26
N ILE A 232 19.83 8.54 17.77
CA ILE A 232 18.75 7.85 18.49
C ILE A 232 17.98 6.90 17.55
N ALA A 233 17.66 7.34 16.33
CA ALA A 233 17.05 6.46 15.33
C ALA A 233 17.97 5.26 15.04
N GLU A 234 19.27 5.50 14.85
CA GLU A 234 20.26 4.48 14.51
C GLU A 234 20.49 3.47 15.65
N VAL A 235 20.58 3.92 16.90
CA VAL A 235 20.79 3.02 18.04
C VAL A 235 19.58 2.11 18.27
N TRP A 236 18.36 2.62 18.02
CA TRP A 236 17.14 1.82 18.17
C TRP A 236 16.99 0.70 17.13
N ARG A 237 17.76 0.72 16.03
CA ARG A 237 17.74 -0.36 15.03
C ARG A 237 18.36 -1.66 15.55
N ARG A 238 19.11 -1.63 16.65
CA ARG A 238 19.87 -2.79 17.15
C ARG A 238 19.46 -3.14 18.58
N GLY A 239 18.77 -4.25 18.73
CA GLY A 239 18.42 -4.84 20.02
C GLY A 239 17.30 -4.12 20.80
N SER A 240 16.72 -3.06 20.24
CA SER A 240 15.54 -2.42 20.82
C SER A 240 14.26 -3.19 20.46
N VAL A 241 13.20 -2.95 21.23
CA VAL A 241 11.87 -3.54 20.98
C VAL A 241 11.18 -2.93 19.75
N VAL A 242 11.55 -1.70 19.36
CA VAL A 242 10.86 -0.94 18.30
C VAL A 242 11.56 -1.03 16.94
N SER A 243 12.59 -1.87 16.81
CA SER A 243 13.28 -2.10 15.54
C SER A 243 12.29 -2.57 14.47
N SER A 244 12.23 -1.85 13.35
CA SER A 244 11.30 -2.12 12.25
C SER A 244 11.77 -1.44 10.97
N TRP A 245 11.19 -1.83 9.83
CA TRP A 245 11.51 -1.20 8.55
C TRP A 245 11.18 0.30 8.51
N LEU A 246 10.10 0.74 9.17
CA LEU A 246 9.78 2.17 9.28
C LEU A 246 10.82 2.95 10.08
N LEU A 247 11.44 2.32 11.08
CA LEU A 247 12.56 2.92 11.82
C LEU A 247 13.82 2.98 10.94
N ASP A 248 14.11 1.94 10.15
CA ASP A 248 15.23 1.97 9.19
C ASP A 248 15.09 3.15 8.21
N LEU A 249 13.90 3.33 7.63
CA LEU A 249 13.60 4.47 6.75
C LEU A 249 13.73 5.82 7.48
N THR A 250 13.35 5.87 8.76
CA THR A 250 13.49 7.07 9.60
C THR A 250 14.97 7.42 9.81
N ALA A 251 15.80 6.42 10.10
CA ALA A 251 17.24 6.60 10.26
C ALA A 251 17.91 7.04 8.96
N ASP A 252 17.57 6.43 7.82
CA ASP A 252 18.08 6.81 6.50
C ASP A 252 17.71 8.26 6.14
N ALA A 253 16.48 8.67 6.41
CA ALA A 253 16.02 10.05 6.19
C ALA A 253 16.80 11.05 7.06
N LEU A 254 16.96 10.77 8.35
CA LEU A 254 17.67 11.65 9.29
C LEU A 254 19.19 11.67 9.05
N ALA A 255 19.77 10.61 8.49
CA ALA A 255 21.17 10.61 8.07
C ALA A 255 21.41 11.53 6.86
N THR A 256 20.40 11.66 5.99
CA THR A 256 20.46 12.52 4.79
C THR A 256 20.11 13.97 5.11
N ASP A 257 19.05 14.19 5.88
CA ASP A 257 18.55 15.50 6.27
C ASP A 257 18.13 15.48 7.76
N PRO A 258 19.05 15.80 8.69
CA PRO A 258 18.77 15.76 10.13
C PRO A 258 17.69 16.75 10.61
N LYS A 259 17.33 17.73 9.77
CA LYS A 259 16.31 18.75 10.08
C LYS A 259 14.99 18.50 9.37
N LEU A 260 15.00 17.65 8.34
CA LEU A 260 13.84 17.38 7.46
C LEU A 260 13.37 18.66 6.74
N ASP A 261 14.28 19.60 6.45
CA ASP A 261 13.99 20.90 5.81
C ASP A 261 13.43 20.72 4.38
N GLY A 262 13.66 19.56 3.74
CA GLY A 262 13.10 19.23 2.43
C GLY A 262 11.59 18.91 2.43
N TYR A 263 10.94 18.84 3.60
CA TYR A 263 9.55 18.41 3.74
C TYR A 263 8.66 19.55 4.24
N SER A 264 7.47 19.71 3.64
CA SER A 264 6.53 20.79 4.01
C SER A 264 5.72 20.54 5.28
N GLY A 265 5.74 19.31 5.82
CA GLY A 265 4.85 18.87 6.90
C GLY A 265 3.40 18.59 6.46
N SER A 266 3.05 18.79 5.18
CA SER A 266 1.72 18.47 4.65
C SER A 266 1.64 17.00 4.23
N VAL A 267 1.08 16.15 5.10
CA VAL A 267 1.03 14.70 4.89
C VAL A 267 -0.24 14.29 4.13
N ALA A 268 -0.05 13.61 2.99
CA ALA A 268 -1.14 13.08 2.18
C ALA A 268 -1.68 11.75 2.72
N ASP A 269 -2.89 11.39 2.26
CA ASP A 269 -3.53 10.09 2.47
C ASP A 269 -4.09 9.58 1.13
N SER A 270 -3.98 8.27 0.86
CA SER A 270 -4.26 7.66 -0.44
C SER A 270 -5.61 6.93 -0.55
N GLY A 271 -6.38 6.89 0.55
CA GLY A 271 -7.71 6.28 0.60
C GLY A 271 -7.81 5.11 1.60
N GLU A 272 -6.85 4.20 1.63
CA GLU A 272 -6.92 2.96 2.43
C GLU A 272 -7.01 3.21 3.94
N GLY A 273 -6.37 4.28 4.42
CA GLY A 273 -6.52 4.73 5.81
C GLY A 273 -7.96 5.14 6.13
N ARG A 274 -8.68 5.77 5.20
CA ARG A 274 -10.10 6.13 5.36
C ARG A 274 -10.96 4.88 5.39
N TRP A 275 -10.78 4.00 4.40
CA TRP A 275 -11.56 2.76 4.30
C TRP A 275 -11.33 1.83 5.51
N THR A 276 -10.14 1.86 6.12
CA THR A 276 -9.88 1.15 7.39
C THR A 276 -10.79 1.66 8.51
N ILE A 277 -10.94 2.98 8.66
CA ILE A 277 -11.82 3.58 9.67
C ILE A 277 -13.29 3.32 9.37
N GLU A 278 -13.68 3.41 8.10
CA GLU A 278 -15.04 3.05 7.66
C GLU A 278 -15.37 1.59 8.00
N ALA A 279 -14.46 0.65 7.70
CA ALA A 279 -14.63 -0.76 8.03
C ALA A 279 -14.72 -0.98 9.55
N ALA A 280 -13.90 -0.27 10.34
CA ALA A 280 -13.97 -0.34 11.80
C ALA A 280 -15.32 0.17 12.33
N MET A 281 -15.88 1.24 11.75
CA MET A 281 -17.22 1.73 12.09
C MET A 281 -18.31 0.73 11.74
N GLU A 282 -18.25 0.14 10.54
CA GLU A 282 -19.20 -0.90 10.09
C GLU A 282 -19.19 -2.14 10.99
N GLN A 283 -18.03 -2.49 11.53
CA GLN A 283 -17.84 -3.65 12.41
C GLN A 283 -17.93 -3.33 13.91
N ALA A 284 -18.16 -2.06 14.26
CA ALA A 284 -18.13 -1.55 15.64
C ALA A 284 -16.84 -1.89 16.42
N VAL A 285 -15.68 -1.82 15.75
CA VAL A 285 -14.35 -2.10 16.34
C VAL A 285 -13.70 -0.79 16.81
N PRO A 286 -13.28 -0.68 18.09
CA PRO A 286 -12.60 0.51 18.59
C PRO A 286 -11.17 0.62 18.04
N VAL A 287 -10.87 1.72 17.34
CA VAL A 287 -9.56 1.95 16.68
C VAL A 287 -8.93 3.32 17.00
N PRO A 288 -8.80 3.72 18.28
CA PRO A 288 -8.42 5.09 18.66
C PRO A 288 -7.07 5.54 18.09
N VAL A 289 -6.09 4.63 18.01
CA VAL A 289 -4.76 4.93 17.43
C VAL A 289 -4.86 5.16 15.92
N LEU A 290 -5.55 4.28 15.20
CA LEU A 290 -5.65 4.37 13.75
C LEU A 290 -6.46 5.60 13.33
N SER A 291 -7.57 5.90 14.01
CA SER A 291 -8.38 7.07 13.73
C SER A 291 -7.60 8.37 13.96
N THR A 292 -6.87 8.46 15.07
CA THR A 292 -6.06 9.65 15.37
C THR A 292 -4.92 9.82 14.36
N SER A 293 -4.27 8.73 13.95
CA SER A 293 -3.22 8.78 12.92
C SER A 293 -3.71 9.31 11.57
N LEU A 294 -4.95 8.98 11.17
CA LEU A 294 -5.56 9.54 9.98
C LEU A 294 -5.90 11.03 10.17
N PHE A 295 -6.47 11.40 11.31
CA PHE A 295 -6.85 12.78 11.59
C PHE A 295 -5.65 13.71 11.76
N ALA A 296 -4.50 13.21 12.21
CA ALA A 296 -3.24 13.95 12.23
C ALA A 296 -2.85 14.42 10.81
N ARG A 297 -3.00 13.56 9.79
CA ARG A 297 -2.80 13.92 8.37
C ARG A 297 -3.82 14.94 7.88
N PHE A 298 -5.05 14.88 8.37
CA PHE A 298 -6.07 15.87 8.02
C PHE A 298 -5.72 17.24 8.61
N ARG A 299 -5.28 17.24 9.88
CA ARG A 299 -4.86 18.44 10.60
C ARG A 299 -3.60 19.06 9.99
N SER A 300 -2.62 18.27 9.57
CA SER A 300 -1.35 18.77 9.01
C SER A 300 -1.51 19.60 7.74
N ARG A 301 -2.67 19.48 7.05
CA ARG A 301 -2.98 20.22 5.82
C ARG A 301 -3.73 21.54 6.06
N GLN A 302 -3.95 21.91 7.32
CA GLN A 302 -4.75 23.07 7.70
C GLN A 302 -3.98 23.99 8.63
N GLN A 303 -3.93 25.28 8.30
CA GLN A 303 -3.39 26.29 9.23
C GLN A 303 -4.30 26.46 10.46
N SER A 304 -5.61 26.54 10.24
CA SER A 304 -6.64 26.52 11.29
C SER A 304 -7.95 25.92 10.78
N THR A 305 -8.76 25.38 11.68
CA THR A 305 -10.09 24.84 11.37
C THR A 305 -11.21 25.82 11.73
N TYR A 306 -12.42 25.57 11.23
CA TYR A 306 -13.62 26.24 11.73
C TYR A 306 -13.85 25.96 13.23
N GLY A 307 -13.53 24.75 13.69
CA GLY A 307 -13.60 24.36 15.10
C GLY A 307 -12.68 25.21 15.98
N ASP A 308 -11.45 25.49 15.54
CA ASP A 308 -10.50 26.35 16.26
C ASP A 308 -11.08 27.75 16.47
N LYS A 309 -11.67 28.34 15.42
CA LYS A 309 -12.31 29.66 15.47
C LYS A 309 -13.54 29.66 16.38
N MET A 310 -14.33 28.59 16.34
CA MET A 310 -15.50 28.42 17.22
C MET A 310 -15.08 28.33 18.69
N LEU A 311 -13.98 27.61 19.00
CA LEU A 311 -13.43 27.54 20.36
C LEU A 311 -13.02 28.93 20.86
N SER A 312 -12.34 29.73 20.04
CA SER A 312 -12.00 31.11 20.41
C SER A 312 -13.24 31.99 20.61
N ALA A 313 -14.24 31.89 19.73
CA ALA A 313 -15.49 32.63 19.86
C ALA A 313 -16.23 32.28 21.16
N MET A 314 -16.29 31.00 21.54
CA MET A 314 -16.86 30.56 22.81
C MET A 314 -16.07 31.11 24.01
N ARG A 315 -14.74 31.01 24.01
CA ARG A 315 -13.88 31.55 25.07
C ARG A 315 -14.01 33.06 25.26
N PHE A 316 -14.16 33.79 24.16
CA PHE A 316 -14.48 35.20 24.21
C PHE A 316 -15.88 35.43 24.79
N GLY A 317 -16.89 34.70 24.31
CA GLY A 317 -18.28 34.86 24.73
C GLY A 317 -18.54 34.59 26.21
N PHE A 318 -17.97 33.53 26.79
CA PHE A 318 -18.22 33.21 28.21
C PHE A 318 -17.23 33.88 29.17
N GLY A 319 -15.99 34.14 28.74
CA GLY A 319 -14.89 34.52 29.64
C GLY A 319 -14.13 35.79 29.25
N GLY A 320 -14.51 36.46 28.15
CA GLY A 320 -13.82 37.64 27.66
C GLY A 320 -12.38 37.39 27.20
N HIS A 321 -11.99 36.13 26.96
CA HIS A 321 -10.64 35.77 26.54
C HIS A 321 -10.38 36.26 25.10
N VAL A 322 -9.54 37.29 24.95
CA VAL A 322 -9.10 37.79 23.65
C VAL A 322 -7.95 36.92 23.14
N GLU A 323 -7.97 36.57 21.85
CA GLU A 323 -6.85 35.86 21.23
C GLU A 323 -5.58 36.71 21.30
N THR A 324 -4.45 36.08 21.64
CA THR A 324 -3.14 36.70 21.45
C THR A 324 -2.88 36.87 19.95
N SER A 325 -2.58 38.10 19.53
CA SER A 325 -2.26 38.42 18.12
C SER A 325 -1.16 37.49 17.59
N LYS A 326 -1.32 37.01 16.35
CA LYS A 326 -0.31 36.19 15.65
C LYS A 326 1.06 36.88 15.73
N LYS A 327 2.05 36.21 16.35
CA LYS A 327 3.46 36.46 16.09
C LYS A 327 3.88 35.66 14.86
#